data_AF-A0A0S9KBQ8-F1
#
_entry.id   AF-A0A0S9KBQ8-F1
#
_cell.length_a   1.000
_cell.length_b   1.000
_cell.length_c   1.000
_cell.angle_alpha   90.00
_cell.angle_beta   90.00
_cell.angle_gamma   90.00
#
_symmetry.space_group_name_H-M   'P 1'
#
loop_
_entity.id
_entity.type
_entity.pdbx_description
1 polymer ?
#
loop_
_entity_poly.entity_id
_entity_poly.type
_entity_poly.pdbx_seq_one_letter_code
_entity_poly.pdbx_strand_id
1 'polypeptide(L)'
;MTGLPPLGIAALALLAERPMHPYEMYQVLIHRREDRNVKVRPGSLYHAVDKLEEHGLVTATGVEREGNRPERTSYAITDAGREMLLSKIVSMLSTPADEYPEFPLAIANAFMLPAEQVVDLLGQRRERIAEQVASLEAAGRAVQSIELPARFWLDANFQLAMLRAKLAWLDATIPDIADGTIDWSSPIPSNLKDTIA
;
A
#
# COMPACT_ATOMS: atom_id res chain seq x y z
N MET A 1 -11.88 19.82 5.24
CA MET A 1 -12.29 18.84 4.21
C MET A 1 -11.73 17.49 4.62
N THR A 2 -12.59 16.54 5.00
CA THR A 2 -12.19 15.14 5.22
C THR A 2 -11.56 14.63 3.93
N GLY A 3 -10.26 14.32 3.97
CA GLY A 3 -9.52 13.89 2.79
C GLY A 3 -10.09 12.57 2.26
N LEU A 4 -10.21 12.46 0.93
CA LEU A 4 -10.57 11.20 0.28
C LEU A 4 -9.63 10.08 0.74
N PRO A 5 -10.15 8.87 1.03
CA PRO A 5 -9.31 7.74 1.35
C PRO A 5 -8.43 7.37 0.14
N PRO A 6 -7.26 6.74 0.34
CA PRO A 6 -6.36 6.36 -0.77
C PRO A 6 -7.04 5.58 -1.89
N LEU A 7 -8.03 4.72 -1.56
CA LEU A 7 -8.78 3.96 -2.57
C LEU A 7 -9.65 4.85 -3.48
N GLY A 8 -10.20 5.95 -2.94
CA GLY A 8 -10.91 6.94 -3.73
C GLY A 8 -9.99 7.68 -4.68
N ILE A 9 -8.75 7.96 -4.27
CA ILE A 9 -7.73 8.56 -5.15
C ILE A 9 -7.34 7.60 -6.28
N ALA A 10 -7.15 6.32 -5.98
CA ALA A 10 -6.89 5.29 -6.99
C ALA A 10 -8.04 5.17 -8.01
N ALA A 11 -9.30 5.19 -7.54
CA ALA A 11 -10.47 5.17 -8.41
C ALA A 11 -10.52 6.42 -9.31
N LEU A 12 -10.28 7.60 -8.74
CA LEU A 12 -10.27 8.88 -9.45
C LEU A 12 -9.14 8.93 -10.51
N ALA A 13 -7.98 8.34 -10.22
CA ALA A 13 -6.88 8.19 -11.17
C ALA A 13 -7.27 7.32 -12.38
N LEU A 14 -7.95 6.19 -12.17
CA LEU A 14 -8.45 5.38 -13.28
C LEU A 14 -9.49 6.14 -14.12
N LEU A 15 -10.39 6.87 -13.46
CA LEU A 15 -11.39 7.69 -14.14
C LEU A 15 -10.80 8.87 -14.91
N ALA A 16 -9.59 9.31 -14.55
CA ALA A 16 -8.84 10.29 -15.31
C ALA A 16 -8.32 9.74 -16.65
N GLU A 17 -8.12 8.42 -16.76
CA GLU A 17 -7.75 7.72 -18.00
C GLU A 17 -8.96 7.58 -18.94
N ARG A 18 -10.10 7.12 -18.41
CA ARG A 18 -11.37 6.96 -19.16
C ARG A 18 -12.54 6.66 -18.23
N PRO A 19 -13.80 6.82 -18.69
CA PRO A 19 -14.96 6.34 -17.95
C PRO A 19 -14.90 4.83 -17.69
N MET A 20 -15.30 4.42 -16.48
CA MET A 20 -15.31 3.02 -16.05
C MET A 20 -16.47 2.74 -15.08
N HIS A 21 -16.93 1.49 -15.05
CA HIS A 21 -17.79 0.98 -13.99
C HIS A 21 -16.94 0.49 -12.79
N PRO A 22 -17.39 0.58 -11.52
CA PRO A 22 -16.56 0.20 -10.36
C PRO A 22 -16.02 -1.24 -10.38
N TYR A 23 -16.78 -2.20 -10.92
CA TYR A 23 -16.27 -3.56 -11.13
C TYR A 23 -15.08 -3.62 -12.09
N GLU A 24 -15.11 -2.83 -13.17
CA GLU A 24 -14.01 -2.75 -14.12
C GLU A 24 -12.80 -2.09 -13.46
N MET A 25 -13.01 -1.00 -12.70
CA MET A 25 -11.95 -0.38 -11.91
C MET A 25 -11.29 -1.40 -10.97
N TYR A 26 -12.08 -2.23 -10.27
CA TYR A 26 -11.54 -3.30 -9.42
C TYR A 26 -10.66 -4.26 -10.22
N GLN A 27 -11.12 -4.72 -11.38
CA GLN A 27 -10.34 -5.63 -12.24
C GLN A 27 -9.03 -4.99 -12.69
N VAL A 28 -9.06 -3.72 -13.11
CA VAL A 28 -7.87 -2.98 -13.54
C VAL A 28 -6.88 -2.81 -12.38
N LEU A 29 -7.34 -2.40 -11.19
CA LEU A 29 -6.49 -2.25 -9.99
C LEU A 29 -5.77 -3.56 -9.64
N ILE A 30 -6.50 -4.67 -9.61
CA ILE A 30 -5.92 -5.99 -9.28
C ILE A 30 -4.97 -6.46 -10.39
N HIS A 31 -5.33 -6.27 -11.66
CA HIS A 31 -4.49 -6.64 -12.79
C HIS A 31 -3.16 -5.87 -12.80
N ARG A 32 -3.20 -4.58 -12.48
CA ARG A 32 -2.02 -3.70 -12.37
C ARG A 32 -1.24 -3.87 -11.06
N ARG A 33 -1.69 -4.76 -10.16
CA ARG A 33 -1.10 -4.97 -8.82
C ARG A 33 -1.10 -3.71 -7.95
N GLU A 34 -2.12 -2.86 -8.11
CA GLU A 34 -2.30 -1.66 -7.30
C GLU A 34 -2.62 -2.00 -5.82
N ASP A 35 -2.97 -3.25 -5.54
CA ASP A 35 -3.09 -3.83 -4.20
C ASP A 35 -1.78 -3.78 -3.39
N ARG A 36 -0.66 -3.47 -4.05
CA ARG A 36 0.63 -3.13 -3.40
C ARG A 36 0.65 -1.74 -2.78
N ASN A 37 -0.08 -0.79 -3.37
CA ASN A 37 -0.07 0.63 -2.98
C ASN A 37 -1.29 0.99 -2.11
N VAL A 38 -2.43 0.33 -2.34
CA VAL A 38 -3.66 0.58 -1.60
C VAL A 38 -4.44 -0.70 -1.37
N LYS A 39 -5.06 -0.83 -0.20
CA LYS A 39 -5.95 -1.96 0.09
C LYS A 39 -7.21 -1.88 -0.77
N VAL A 40 -7.32 -2.77 -1.75
CA VAL A 40 -8.48 -2.84 -2.64
C VAL A 40 -9.47 -3.89 -2.14
N ARG A 41 -10.71 -3.46 -1.83
CA ARG A 41 -11.84 -4.36 -1.54
C ARG A 41 -13.02 -3.93 -2.41
N PRO A 42 -13.76 -4.87 -3.05
CA PRO A 42 -14.85 -4.52 -3.95
C PRO A 42 -15.86 -3.56 -3.29
N GLY A 43 -16.46 -3.95 -2.16
CA GLY A 43 -17.44 -3.10 -1.47
C GLY A 43 -16.91 -1.73 -1.06
N SER A 44 -15.64 -1.64 -0.65
CA SER A 44 -15.00 -0.37 -0.32
C SER A 44 -14.76 0.50 -1.56
N LEU A 45 -14.51 -0.09 -2.72
CA LEU A 45 -14.33 0.63 -3.97
C LEU A 45 -15.66 1.22 -4.45
N TYR A 46 -16.74 0.44 -4.42
CA TYR A 46 -18.08 0.94 -4.74
C TYR A 46 -18.45 2.12 -3.84
N HIS A 47 -18.32 1.95 -2.51
CA HIS A 47 -18.56 3.04 -1.57
C HIS A 47 -17.66 4.26 -1.82
N ALA A 48 -16.40 4.05 -2.22
CA ALA A 48 -15.52 5.17 -2.57
C ALA A 48 -16.02 5.93 -3.80
N VAL A 49 -16.49 5.24 -4.84
CA VAL A 49 -17.07 5.86 -6.04
C VAL A 49 -18.36 6.61 -5.71
N ASP A 50 -19.25 6.04 -4.89
CA ASP A 50 -20.47 6.72 -4.43
C ASP A 50 -20.11 8.03 -3.72
N LYS A 51 -19.09 8.01 -2.85
CA LYS A 51 -18.60 9.23 -2.21
C LYS A 51 -18.00 10.22 -3.20
N LEU A 52 -17.28 9.78 -4.23
CA LEU A 52 -16.78 10.70 -5.25
C LEU A 52 -17.94 11.40 -5.99
N GLU A 53 -19.03 10.68 -6.27
CA GLU A 53 -20.22 11.23 -6.93
C GLU A 53 -20.95 12.21 -6.01
N GLU A 54 -21.18 11.85 -4.74
CA GLU A 54 -21.78 12.74 -3.74
C GLU A 54 -21.03 14.08 -3.60
N HIS A 55 -19.70 14.07 -3.79
CA HIS A 55 -18.85 15.26 -3.73
C HIS A 55 -18.70 15.97 -5.10
N GLY A 56 -19.39 15.51 -6.14
CA GLY A 56 -19.34 16.10 -7.49
C GLY A 56 -17.99 15.92 -8.21
N LEU A 57 -17.15 15.00 -7.75
CA LEU A 57 -15.82 14.73 -8.32
C LEU A 57 -15.90 13.76 -9.51
N VAL A 58 -16.98 12.99 -9.59
CA VAL A 58 -17.33 12.14 -10.73
C VAL A 58 -18.81 12.31 -11.04
N THR A 59 -19.22 11.97 -12.26
CA THR A 59 -20.62 11.94 -12.70
C THR A 59 -20.90 10.63 -13.39
N ALA A 60 -22.11 10.07 -13.19
CA ALA A 60 -22.59 8.97 -14.01
C ALA A 60 -22.70 9.41 -15.49
N THR A 61 -22.16 8.62 -16.42
CA THR A 61 -22.18 8.91 -17.87
C THR A 61 -23.15 8.03 -18.66
N GLY A 62 -23.89 7.17 -17.97
CA GLY A 62 -24.92 6.32 -18.56
C GLY A 62 -24.84 4.87 -18.07
N VAL A 63 -25.94 4.15 -18.28
CA VAL A 63 -26.07 2.73 -18.00
C VAL A 63 -25.83 1.97 -19.30
N GLU A 64 -24.75 1.20 -19.37
CA GLU A 64 -24.59 0.22 -20.43
C GLU A 64 -25.34 -1.06 -20.05
N ARG A 65 -26.29 -1.47 -20.88
CA ARG A 65 -27.03 -2.72 -20.72
C ARG A 65 -26.54 -3.73 -21.76
N GLU A 66 -25.62 -4.60 -21.37
CA GLU A 66 -25.18 -5.69 -22.21
C GLU A 66 -26.09 -6.92 -22.01
N GLY A 67 -27.10 -7.07 -22.88
CA GLY A 67 -28.02 -8.22 -22.87
C GLY A 67 -28.91 -8.27 -21.61
N ASN A 68 -29.04 -9.45 -21.01
CA ASN A 68 -29.93 -9.70 -19.85
C ASN A 68 -29.26 -9.45 -18.49
N ARG A 69 -28.13 -8.73 -18.46
CA ARG A 69 -27.38 -8.41 -17.23
C ARG A 69 -27.96 -7.17 -16.54
N PRO A 70 -27.74 -7.02 -15.21
CA PRO A 70 -28.10 -5.81 -14.48
C PRO A 70 -27.47 -4.58 -15.12
N GLU A 71 -28.17 -3.46 -15.00
CA GLU A 71 -27.70 -2.14 -15.37
C GLU A 71 -26.34 -1.84 -14.71
N ARG A 72 -25.34 -1.46 -15.52
CA ARG A 72 -24.02 -1.04 -15.04
C ARG A 72 -23.83 0.46 -15.27
N THR A 73 -23.85 1.22 -14.19
CA THR A 73 -23.56 2.66 -14.21
C THR A 73 -22.06 2.89 -14.35
N SER A 74 -21.65 3.49 -15.47
CA SER A 74 -20.28 3.97 -15.65
C SER A 74 -20.14 5.40 -15.15
N TYR A 75 -18.98 5.72 -14.62
CA TYR A 75 -18.65 7.04 -14.09
C TYR A 75 -17.57 7.70 -14.94
N ALA A 76 -17.58 9.02 -15.03
CA ALA A 76 -16.49 9.83 -15.56
C ALA A 76 -16.07 10.91 -14.56
N ILE A 77 -14.79 11.24 -14.56
CA ILE A 77 -14.24 12.32 -13.72
C ILE A 77 -14.74 13.69 -14.19
N THR A 78 -15.05 14.57 -13.25
CA THR A 78 -15.37 15.98 -13.52
C THR A 78 -14.09 16.85 -13.49
N ASP A 79 -14.17 18.10 -13.91
CA ASP A 79 -13.04 19.03 -13.79
C ASP A 79 -12.62 19.23 -12.33
N ALA A 80 -13.59 19.35 -11.41
CA ALA A 80 -13.35 19.38 -9.97
C ALA A 80 -12.66 18.11 -9.46
N GLY A 81 -13.03 16.94 -9.99
CA GLY A 81 -12.35 15.67 -9.74
C GLY A 81 -10.89 15.68 -10.17
N ARG A 82 -10.58 16.22 -11.35
CA ARG A 82 -9.20 16.31 -11.86
C ARG A 82 -8.35 17.23 -11.00
N GLU A 83 -8.86 18.40 -10.64
CA GLU A 83 -8.15 19.35 -9.76
C GLU A 83 -7.89 18.74 -8.38
N MET A 84 -8.89 18.07 -7.81
CA MET A 84 -8.75 17.38 -6.53
C MET A 84 -7.71 16.26 -6.59
N LEU A 85 -7.73 15.42 -7.63
CA LEU A 85 -6.75 14.35 -7.83
C LEU A 85 -5.32 14.90 -7.82
N LEU A 86 -5.05 15.94 -8.63
CA LEU A 86 -3.72 16.52 -8.74
C LEU A 86 -3.28 17.19 -7.44
N SER A 87 -4.16 17.97 -6.80
CA SER A 87 -3.89 18.60 -5.50
C SER A 87 -3.54 17.56 -4.43
N LYS A 88 -4.25 16.42 -4.43
CA LYS A 88 -3.99 15.35 -3.48
C LYS A 88 -2.66 14.65 -3.73
N ILE A 89 -2.32 14.39 -4.99
CA ILE A 89 -1.01 13.82 -5.35
C ILE A 89 0.11 14.75 -4.87
N VAL A 90 -0.01 16.06 -5.12
CA VAL A 90 0.96 17.05 -4.63
C VAL A 90 1.09 16.97 -3.11
N SER A 91 -0.03 16.99 -2.38
CA SER A 91 -0.01 16.90 -0.91
C SER A 91 0.59 15.58 -0.40
N MET A 92 0.29 14.45 -1.04
CA MET A 92 0.82 13.14 -0.64
C MET A 92 2.34 13.03 -0.90
N LEU A 93 2.84 13.69 -1.95
CA LEU A 93 4.26 13.74 -2.24
C LEU A 93 5.02 14.72 -1.35
N SER A 94 4.42 15.86 -1.00
CA SER A 94 5.09 16.93 -0.26
C SER A 94 5.05 16.75 1.25
N THR A 95 4.03 16.08 1.77
CA THR A 95 3.72 16.05 3.20
C THR A 95 3.72 14.61 3.69
N PRO A 96 4.70 14.22 4.53
CA PRO A 96 4.68 12.94 5.21
C PRO A 96 3.39 12.77 6.01
N ALA A 97 2.77 11.60 5.89
CA ALA A 97 1.65 11.22 6.73
C ALA A 97 2.15 10.28 7.83
N ASP A 98 1.51 10.33 9.00
CA ASP A 98 1.74 9.32 10.03
C ASP A 98 1.24 7.98 9.51
N GLU A 99 2.17 7.08 9.27
CA GLU A 99 1.88 5.68 8.97
C GLU A 99 1.86 4.91 10.29
N TYR A 100 0.84 4.09 10.49
CA TYR A 100 0.72 3.22 11.66
C TYR A 100 0.84 1.74 11.24
N PRO A 101 2.00 1.30 10.70
CA PRO A 101 2.20 -0.09 10.33
C PRO A 101 2.26 -1.00 11.57
N GLU A 102 1.71 -2.20 11.46
CA GLU A 102 1.68 -3.18 12.56
C GLU A 102 3.08 -3.65 12.99
N PHE A 103 4.05 -3.69 12.07
CA PHE A 103 5.35 -4.29 12.35
C PHE A 103 6.22 -3.51 13.34
N PRO A 104 6.42 -2.18 13.20
CA PRO A 104 7.08 -1.39 14.24
C PRO A 104 6.42 -1.52 15.62
N LEU A 105 5.08 -1.60 15.67
CA LEU A 105 4.35 -1.84 16.92
C LEU A 105 4.68 -3.23 17.50
N ALA A 106 4.76 -4.27 16.66
CA ALA A 106 5.17 -5.60 17.09
C ALA A 106 6.62 -5.61 17.61
N ILE A 107 7.56 -4.97 16.91
CA ILE A 107 8.96 -4.83 17.37
C ILE A 107 9.03 -4.10 18.72
N ALA A 108 8.30 -2.99 18.86
CA ALA A 108 8.23 -2.22 20.09
C ALA A 108 7.68 -3.01 21.29
N ASN A 109 7.05 -4.17 21.06
CA ASN A 109 6.52 -5.04 22.12
C ASN A 109 7.12 -6.46 22.05
N ALA A 110 8.15 -6.70 21.24
CA ALA A 110 8.71 -8.03 21.03
C ALA A 110 9.29 -8.63 22.31
N PHE A 111 9.80 -7.79 23.23
CA PHE A 111 10.32 -8.18 24.54
C PHE A 111 9.30 -8.92 25.44
N MET A 112 8.02 -8.92 25.06
CA MET A 112 6.97 -9.71 25.74
C MET A 112 7.03 -11.20 25.39
N LEU A 113 7.84 -11.60 24.41
CA LEU A 113 8.01 -12.98 23.95
C LEU A 113 9.42 -13.50 24.27
N PRO A 114 9.62 -14.82 24.42
CA PRO A 114 10.95 -15.42 24.50
C PRO A 114 11.81 -15.12 23.27
N ALA A 115 13.12 -14.94 23.45
CA ALA A 115 14.06 -14.61 22.37
C ALA A 115 13.98 -15.59 21.19
N GLU A 116 13.98 -16.89 21.47
CA GLU A 116 13.87 -17.96 20.47
C GLU A 116 12.62 -17.79 19.59
N GLN A 117 11.47 -17.50 20.21
CA GLN A 117 10.22 -17.27 19.48
C GLN A 117 10.30 -16.00 18.61
N VAL A 118 10.95 -14.94 19.08
CA VAL A 118 11.14 -13.70 18.31
C VAL A 118 12.04 -13.97 17.10
N VAL A 119 13.16 -14.66 17.31
CA VAL A 119 14.10 -15.07 16.24
C VAL A 119 13.37 -15.87 15.16
N ASP A 120 12.59 -16.88 15.55
CA ASP A 120 11.84 -17.71 14.62
C ASP A 120 10.81 -16.90 13.80
N LEU A 121 10.02 -16.06 14.46
CA LEU A 121 8.99 -15.25 13.81
C LEU A 121 9.59 -14.20 12.87
N LEU A 122 10.70 -13.57 13.27
CA LEU A 122 11.44 -12.64 12.42
C LEU A 122 12.10 -13.37 11.24
N GLY A 123 12.61 -14.59 11.43
CA GLY A 123 13.12 -15.47 10.37
C GLY A 123 12.07 -15.77 9.31
N GLN A 124 10.86 -16.18 9.71
CA GLN A 124 9.75 -16.39 8.77
C GLN A 124 9.35 -15.10 8.04
N ARG A 125 9.39 -13.95 8.72
CA ARG A 125 9.10 -12.66 8.09
C ARG A 125 10.17 -12.29 7.06
N ARG A 126 11.45 -12.51 7.40
CA ARG A 126 12.60 -12.29 6.51
C ARG A 126 12.46 -13.09 5.23
N GLU A 127 12.10 -14.37 5.30
CA GLU A 127 11.87 -15.21 4.12
C GLU A 127 10.78 -14.64 3.20
N ARG A 128 9.62 -14.28 3.76
CA ARG A 128 8.53 -13.66 2.98
C ARG A 128 8.94 -12.34 2.33
N ILE A 129 9.75 -11.52 3.01
CA ILE A 129 10.28 -10.28 2.43
C ILE A 129 11.29 -10.58 1.32
N ALA A 130 12.17 -11.57 1.49
CA ALA A 130 13.12 -11.98 0.47
C ALA A 130 12.41 -12.47 -0.81
N GLU A 131 11.33 -13.23 -0.68
CA GLU A 131 10.47 -13.63 -1.81
C GLU A 131 9.87 -12.42 -2.54
N GLN A 132 9.39 -11.41 -1.79
CA GLN A 132 8.86 -10.18 -2.38
C GLN A 132 9.93 -9.37 -3.12
N VAL A 133 11.13 -9.26 -2.54
CA VAL A 133 12.29 -8.63 -3.20
C VAL A 133 12.60 -9.34 -4.51
N ALA A 134 12.74 -10.66 -4.50
CA ALA A 134 13.04 -11.45 -5.69
C ALA A 134 11.96 -11.28 -6.78
N SER A 135 10.68 -11.25 -6.39
CA SER A 135 9.56 -11.02 -7.30
C SER A 135 9.61 -9.64 -7.97
N LEU A 136 9.86 -8.57 -7.19
CA LEU A 136 9.96 -7.21 -7.74
C LEU A 136 11.21 -7.01 -8.60
N GLU A 137 12.34 -7.63 -8.24
CA GLU A 137 13.54 -7.59 -9.09
C GLU A 137 13.31 -8.30 -10.43
N ALA A 138 12.62 -9.44 -10.42
CA ALA A 138 12.24 -10.13 -11.66
C ALA A 138 11.32 -9.27 -12.54
N ALA A 139 10.32 -8.61 -11.92
CA ALA A 139 9.46 -7.67 -12.64
C ALA A 139 10.27 -6.48 -13.19
N GLY A 140 11.20 -5.92 -12.42
CA GLY A 140 12.08 -4.83 -12.85
C GLY A 140 12.94 -5.20 -14.05
N ARG A 141 13.50 -6.43 -14.09
CA ARG A 141 14.22 -6.94 -15.28
C ARG A 141 13.31 -7.06 -16.50
N ALA A 142 12.08 -7.52 -16.34
CA ALA A 142 11.11 -7.58 -17.44
C ALA A 142 10.76 -6.19 -17.99
N VAL A 143 10.54 -5.22 -17.09
CA VAL A 143 10.28 -3.81 -17.44
C VAL A 143 11.46 -3.19 -18.19
N GLN A 144 12.70 -3.47 -17.78
CA GLN A 144 13.91 -3.02 -18.49
C GLN A 144 14.01 -3.60 -19.90
N SER A 145 13.59 -4.85 -20.10
CA SER A 145 13.65 -5.50 -21.42
C SER A 145 12.73 -4.88 -22.48
N ILE A 146 11.69 -4.17 -22.04
CA ILE A 146 10.76 -3.42 -22.91
C ILE A 146 11.03 -1.91 -22.92
N GLU A 147 12.18 -1.48 -22.37
CA GLU A 147 12.62 -0.08 -22.30
C GLU A 147 11.58 0.90 -21.73
N LEU A 148 10.75 0.45 -20.77
CA LEU A 148 9.75 1.32 -20.16
C LEU A 148 10.45 2.45 -19.37
N PRO A 149 10.12 3.74 -19.63
CA PRO A 149 10.74 4.85 -18.92
C PRO A 149 10.57 4.77 -17.39
N ALA A 150 11.63 5.13 -16.66
CA ALA A 150 11.70 5.02 -15.19
C ALA A 150 10.51 5.60 -14.43
N ARG A 151 9.96 6.71 -14.92
CA ARG A 151 8.81 7.40 -14.32
C ARG A 151 7.55 6.53 -14.20
N PHE A 152 7.39 5.49 -15.02
CA PHE A 152 6.19 4.64 -15.05
C PHE A 152 6.26 3.43 -14.10
N TRP A 153 7.37 3.24 -13.40
CA TRP A 153 7.55 2.17 -12.41
C TRP A 153 8.27 2.67 -11.15
N LEU A 154 8.14 3.97 -10.87
CA LEU A 154 8.81 4.63 -9.76
C LEU A 154 8.31 4.12 -8.39
N ASP A 155 7.01 3.80 -8.31
CA ASP A 155 6.40 3.18 -7.14
C ASP A 155 7.00 1.80 -6.84
N ALA A 156 7.15 0.94 -7.85
CA ALA A 156 7.77 -0.38 -7.70
C ALA A 156 9.25 -0.28 -7.27
N ASN A 157 9.98 0.71 -7.80
CA ASN A 157 11.35 1.02 -7.37
C ASN A 157 11.42 1.43 -5.90
N PHE A 158 10.53 2.32 -5.47
CA PHE A 158 10.42 2.73 -4.07
C PHE A 158 10.12 1.53 -3.17
N GLN A 159 9.14 0.69 -3.53
CA GLN A 159 8.81 -0.52 -2.77
C GLN A 159 9.99 -1.48 -2.64
N LEU A 160 10.73 -1.71 -3.74
CA LEU A 160 11.93 -2.56 -3.73
C LEU A 160 13.01 -1.99 -2.79
N ALA A 161 13.25 -0.69 -2.81
CA ALA A 161 14.21 -0.04 -1.91
C ALA A 161 13.82 -0.22 -0.44
N MET A 162 12.53 -0.02 -0.11
CA MET A 162 12.03 -0.19 1.25
C MET A 162 12.08 -1.65 1.73
N LEU A 163 11.78 -2.61 0.86
CA LEU A 163 11.87 -4.03 1.19
C LEU A 163 13.30 -4.49 1.41
N ARG A 164 14.25 -4.02 0.59
CA ARG A 164 15.69 -4.28 0.79
C ARG A 164 16.19 -3.71 2.11
N ALA A 165 15.78 -2.50 2.48
CA ALA A 165 16.12 -1.91 3.77
C ALA A 165 15.58 -2.74 4.95
N LYS A 166 14.31 -3.19 4.86
CA LYS A 166 13.72 -4.08 5.87
C LYS A 166 14.45 -5.42 5.96
N LEU A 167 14.82 -6.00 4.83
CA LEU A 167 15.56 -7.26 4.78
C LEU A 167 16.95 -7.11 5.43
N ALA A 168 17.67 -6.05 5.08
CA ALA A 168 18.98 -5.76 5.67
C ALA A 168 18.90 -5.56 7.20
N TRP A 169 17.86 -4.89 7.69
CA TRP A 169 17.65 -4.73 9.13
C TRP A 169 17.37 -6.08 9.82
N LEU A 170 16.56 -6.95 9.22
CA LEU A 170 16.30 -8.30 9.74
C LEU A 170 17.57 -9.16 9.73
N ASP A 171 18.36 -9.08 8.65
CA ASP A 171 19.64 -9.80 8.50
C ASP A 171 20.66 -9.42 9.57
N ALA A 172 20.66 -8.16 10.01
CA ALA A 172 21.52 -7.70 11.09
C ALA A 172 20.95 -8.03 12.49
N THR A 173 19.64 -7.86 12.69
CA THR A 173 19.03 -7.92 14.04
C THR A 173 18.80 -9.35 14.52
N ILE A 174 18.42 -10.27 13.63
CA ILE A 174 18.11 -11.65 14.02
C ILE A 174 19.33 -12.34 14.67
N PRO A 175 20.55 -12.29 14.08
CA PRO A 175 21.74 -12.83 14.71
C PRO A 175 22.04 -12.21 16.07
N ASP A 176 21.92 -10.89 16.19
CA ASP A 176 22.20 -10.18 17.45
C ASP A 176 21.26 -10.60 18.59
N ILE A 177 19.99 -10.92 18.30
CA ILE A 177 19.08 -11.49 19.30
C ILE A 177 19.47 -12.95 19.59
N ALA A 178 19.80 -13.73 18.57
CA ALA A 178 20.08 -15.15 18.69
C ALA A 178 21.38 -15.45 19.46
N ASP A 179 22.41 -14.62 19.32
CA ASP A 179 23.69 -14.76 20.01
C ASP A 179 23.78 -14.01 21.35
N GLY A 180 22.74 -13.22 21.67
CA GLY A 180 22.64 -12.45 22.91
C GLY A 180 23.36 -11.10 22.90
N THR A 181 23.86 -10.64 21.74
CA THR A 181 24.36 -9.27 21.56
C THR A 181 23.28 -8.24 21.93
N ILE A 182 22.02 -8.51 21.56
CA ILE A 182 20.85 -7.86 22.12
C ILE A 182 20.39 -8.68 23.33
N ASP A 183 20.57 -8.12 24.52
CA ASP A 183 20.20 -8.77 25.77
C ASP A 183 18.68 -8.92 25.90
N TRP A 184 18.22 -10.17 25.87
CA TRP A 184 16.81 -10.55 26.04
C TRP A 184 16.48 -11.08 27.44
N SER A 185 17.48 -11.15 28.33
CA SER A 185 17.38 -11.76 29.65
C SER A 185 17.14 -10.76 30.78
N SER A 186 17.53 -9.49 30.58
CA SER A 186 17.28 -8.43 31.54
C SER A 186 15.77 -8.26 31.83
N PRO A 187 15.40 -8.01 33.10
CA PRO A 187 14.01 -7.80 33.46
C PRO A 187 13.47 -6.52 32.81
N ILE A 188 12.18 -6.54 32.45
CA ILE A 188 11.49 -5.38 31.88
C ILE A 188 11.48 -4.24 32.92
N PRO A 189 12.00 -3.04 32.59
CA PRO A 189 11.98 -1.89 33.50
C PRO A 189 10.55 -1.49 33.89
N SER A 190 10.33 -1.18 35.16
CA SER A 190 9.01 -0.74 35.67
C SER A 190 8.51 0.58 35.07
N ASN A 191 9.43 1.39 34.51
CA ASN A 191 9.19 2.68 33.87
C ASN A 191 9.49 2.67 32.35
N LEU A 192 9.42 1.50 31.70
CA LEU A 192 9.80 1.35 30.30
C LEU A 192 9.13 2.37 29.36
N LYS A 193 7.83 2.64 29.56
CA LYS A 193 7.06 3.57 28.72
C LYS A 193 7.41 5.05 28.94
N ASP A 194 7.94 5.40 30.11
CA ASP A 194 8.34 6.77 30.42
C ASP A 194 9.76 7.08 29.93
N THR A 195 10.51 6.06 29.51
CA THR A 195 11.93 6.15 29.15
C THR A 195 12.17 6.27 27.64
N ILE A 196 11.18 5.93 26.81
CA ILE A 196 11.32 5.82 25.33
C ILE A 196 10.54 6.94 24.58
N ALA A 197 9.95 7.89 25.30
CA ALA A 197 9.27 9.06 24.75
C ALA A 197 10.17 10.31 24.79
#